data_AF-A0A1Y1MT04-F1
#
_entry.id   AF-A0A1Y1MT04-F1
#
_cell.length_a   1.000
_cell.length_b   1.000
_cell.length_c   1.000
_cell.angle_alpha   90.00
_cell.angle_beta   90.00
_cell.angle_gamma   90.00
#
_symmetry.space_group_name_H-M   'P 1'
#
loop_
_entity.id
_entity.type
_entity.pdbx_description
1 polymer ?
#
loop_
_entity_poly.entity_id
_entity_poly.type
_entity_poly.pdbx_seq_one_letter_code
_entity_poly.pdbx_strand_id
1 'polypeptide(L)'
;QRSDPSELEAENKKLEAEMDKLIFVSLDLPDHVMWLDTPFVCQWQRDRNVWSTVDIHDFKYLEESASVTFRTTSFGCFAFALNRHTNLPFQTWDLKPELNGSVTLQLTSAILVIDFNILGDDITVAQMQNAPNQAFKPYLGKYFKLPKLKRVSITPTIFNRQLIFSRSYWS
;
A
#
# COMPACT_ATOMS: atom_id res chain seq x y z
N GLN A 1 -38.21 13.69 6.03
CA GLN A 1 -38.99 12.52 5.58
C GLN A 1 -38.27 11.27 6.08
N ARG A 2 -38.95 10.38 6.81
CA ARG A 2 -38.46 9.01 7.01
C ARG A 2 -38.97 8.22 5.81
N SER A 3 -38.09 7.62 5.01
CA SER A 3 -38.48 6.71 3.93
C SER A 3 -39.24 5.52 4.53
N ASP A 4 -40.29 5.05 3.86
CA ASP A 4 -41.11 3.94 4.34
C ASP A 4 -40.29 2.64 4.36
N PRO A 5 -40.37 1.79 5.41
CA PRO A 5 -39.55 0.58 5.51
C PRO A 5 -39.67 -0.37 4.31
N SER A 6 -40.86 -0.45 3.70
CA SER A 6 -41.11 -1.29 2.52
C SER A 6 -40.40 -0.78 1.26
N GLU A 7 -40.20 0.53 1.12
CA GLU A 7 -39.48 1.11 -0.01
C GLU A 7 -37.98 0.83 0.12
N LEU A 8 -37.46 0.94 1.34
CA LEU A 8 -36.07 0.66 1.68
C LEU A 8 -35.69 -0.81 1.39
N GLU A 9 -36.56 -1.76 1.74
CA GLU A 9 -36.37 -3.18 1.45
C GLU A 9 -36.35 -3.48 -0.06
N ALA A 10 -37.23 -2.83 -0.83
CA ALA A 10 -37.29 -3.00 -2.27
C ALA A 10 -36.06 -2.41 -2.97
N GLU A 11 -35.54 -1.28 -2.49
CA GLU A 11 -34.29 -0.67 -2.97
C GLU A 11 -33.08 -1.55 -2.68
N ASN A 12 -32.94 -2.05 -1.45
CA ASN A 12 -31.85 -2.95 -1.08
C ASN A 12 -31.82 -4.21 -1.95
N LYS A 13 -32.99 -4.84 -2.16
CA LYS A 13 -33.10 -6.03 -3.02
C LYS A 13 -32.70 -5.78 -4.47
N LYS A 14 -32.97 -4.58 -5.00
CA LYS A 14 -32.53 -4.20 -6.36
C LYS A 14 -31.02 -4.03 -6.42
N LEU A 15 -30.43 -3.35 -5.44
CA LEU A 15 -28.98 -3.16 -5.35
C LEU A 15 -28.25 -4.50 -5.23
N GLU A 16 -28.74 -5.42 -4.39
CA GLU A 16 -28.18 -6.77 -4.27
C GLU A 16 -28.21 -7.52 -5.61
N ALA A 17 -29.33 -7.46 -6.34
CA ALA A 17 -29.47 -8.09 -7.64
C ALA A 17 -28.58 -7.45 -8.73
N GLU A 18 -28.27 -6.16 -8.62
CA GLU A 18 -27.31 -5.48 -9.50
C GLU A 18 -25.87 -5.89 -9.16
N MET A 19 -25.54 -5.98 -7.88
CA MET A 19 -24.22 -6.41 -7.41
C MET A 19 -23.90 -7.86 -7.77
N ASP A 20 -24.90 -8.75 -7.80
CA ASP A 20 -24.73 -10.16 -8.19
C ASP A 20 -24.45 -10.37 -9.68
N LYS A 21 -24.74 -9.36 -10.52
CA LYS A 21 -24.39 -9.39 -11.95
C LYS A 21 -22.94 -8.98 -12.20
N LEU A 22 -22.26 -8.40 -11.21
CA LEU A 22 -20.90 -7.91 -11.35
C LEU A 22 -19.89 -9.07 -11.33
N ILE A 23 -18.76 -8.86 -11.99
CA ILE A 23 -17.64 -9.78 -11.97
C ILE A 23 -16.99 -9.70 -10.59
N PHE A 24 -16.96 -10.82 -9.88
CA PHE A 24 -16.24 -10.95 -8.61
C PHE A 24 -14.78 -11.33 -8.85
N VAL A 25 -13.87 -10.56 -8.26
CA VAL A 25 -12.42 -10.75 -8.35
C VAL A 25 -11.88 -10.99 -6.95
N SER A 26 -11.07 -12.03 -6.79
CA SER A 26 -10.35 -12.37 -5.56
C SER A 26 -8.92 -12.74 -5.90
N LEU A 27 -7.95 -12.11 -5.24
CA LEU A 27 -6.53 -12.39 -5.46
C LEU A 27 -5.70 -12.13 -4.21
N ASP A 28 -4.59 -12.86 -4.12
CA ASP A 28 -3.61 -12.70 -3.06
C ASP A 28 -2.57 -11.67 -3.47
N LEU A 29 -2.25 -10.76 -2.54
CA LEU A 29 -1.24 -9.76 -2.76
C LEU A 29 0.17 -10.36 -2.65
N PRO A 30 1.14 -9.83 -3.41
CA PRO A 30 2.52 -10.30 -3.35
C PRO A 30 3.14 -10.12 -1.96
N ASP A 31 3.81 -11.18 -1.49
CA ASP A 31 4.52 -11.28 -0.21
C ASP A 31 5.79 -10.42 -0.12
N HIS A 32 6.35 -10.05 -1.27
CA HIS A 32 7.53 -9.21 -1.39
C HIS A 32 7.20 -7.71 -1.43
N VAL A 33 5.93 -7.33 -1.24
CA VAL A 33 5.48 -5.93 -1.18
C VAL A 33 5.02 -5.58 0.23
N MET A 34 5.50 -4.47 0.80
CA MET A 34 5.01 -3.98 2.10
C MET A 34 3.78 -3.08 1.91
N TRP A 35 2.60 -3.61 2.25
CA TRP A 35 1.33 -2.88 2.22
C TRP A 35 1.12 -2.15 3.55
N LEU A 36 1.61 -0.91 3.64
CA LEU A 36 1.52 -0.09 4.86
C LEU A 36 0.15 0.56 5.08
N ASP A 37 -0.72 0.51 4.07
CA ASP A 37 -2.06 1.03 4.09
C ASP A 37 -2.94 0.12 3.23
N THR A 38 -4.25 0.29 3.34
CA THR A 38 -5.18 -0.37 2.46
C THR A 38 -4.95 0.10 1.02
N PRO A 39 -4.68 -0.80 0.06
CA PRO A 39 -4.42 -0.40 -1.31
C PRO A 39 -5.69 0.04 -2.03
N PHE A 40 -5.53 0.96 -2.97
CA PHE A 40 -6.60 1.29 -3.93
C PHE A 40 -6.54 0.32 -5.10
N VAL A 41 -7.68 -0.25 -5.48
CA VAL A 41 -7.83 -0.94 -6.75
C VAL A 41 -8.13 0.09 -7.82
N CYS A 42 -7.34 0.09 -8.88
CA CYS A 42 -7.54 0.95 -10.04
C CYS A 42 -7.73 0.11 -11.29
N GLN A 43 -8.65 0.54 -12.15
CA GLN A 43 -8.87 -0.01 -13.48
C GLN A 43 -8.31 0.96 -14.53
N TRP A 44 -7.68 0.42 -15.57
CA TRP A 44 -7.21 1.23 -16.70
C TRP A 44 -8.37 1.63 -17.62
N GLN A 45 -8.65 2.93 -17.69
CA GLN A 45 -9.65 3.51 -18.59
C GLN A 45 -9.01 3.79 -19.95
N ARG A 46 -9.23 2.91 -20.92
CA ARG A 46 -8.61 2.99 -22.26
C ARG A 46 -8.94 4.29 -22.99
N ASP A 47 -10.19 4.75 -22.88
CA ASP A 47 -10.66 5.93 -23.61
C ASP A 47 -9.96 7.22 -23.15
N ARG A 48 -9.58 7.27 -21.87
CA ARG A 48 -8.95 8.45 -21.24
C ARG A 48 -7.46 8.28 -20.99
N ASN A 49 -6.93 7.06 -21.15
CA ASN A 49 -5.57 6.68 -20.78
C ASN A 49 -5.21 7.06 -19.34
N VAL A 50 -6.10 6.74 -18.40
CA VAL A 50 -5.89 7.00 -16.96
C VAL A 50 -6.27 5.80 -16.12
N TRP A 51 -5.66 5.68 -14.94
CA TRP A 51 -6.13 4.79 -13.89
C TRP A 51 -7.28 5.44 -13.13
N SER A 52 -8.31 4.66 -12.84
CA SER A 52 -9.50 5.15 -12.14
C SER A 52 -10.05 4.11 -11.19
N THR A 53 -10.68 4.57 -10.10
CA THR A 53 -11.36 3.73 -9.11
C THR A 53 -12.88 3.67 -9.33
N VAL A 54 -13.39 4.25 -10.42
CA VAL A 54 -14.83 4.50 -10.63
C VAL A 54 -15.67 3.21 -10.73
N ASP A 55 -15.14 2.15 -11.33
CA ASP A 55 -15.87 0.89 -11.56
C ASP A 55 -15.54 -0.21 -10.53
N ILE A 56 -15.04 0.19 -9.35
CA ILE A 56 -14.69 -0.74 -8.28
C ILE A 56 -15.76 -0.70 -7.20
N HIS A 57 -16.33 -1.87 -6.93
CA HIS A 57 -17.43 -2.05 -5.98
C HIS A 57 -17.07 -3.12 -4.94
N ASP A 58 -17.69 -3.08 -3.76
CA ASP A 58 -17.50 -4.06 -2.67
C ASP A 58 -16.03 -4.41 -2.39
N PHE A 59 -15.15 -3.41 -2.43
CA PHE A 59 -13.75 -3.63 -2.16
C PHE A 59 -13.53 -4.02 -0.70
N LYS A 60 -12.85 -5.15 -0.48
CA LYS A 60 -12.45 -5.64 0.83
C LYS A 60 -10.98 -6.06 0.79
N TYR A 61 -10.24 -5.62 1.78
CA TYR A 61 -8.86 -6.03 2.03
C TYR A 61 -8.82 -6.86 3.31
N LEU A 62 -8.32 -8.09 3.21
CA LEU A 62 -8.13 -8.99 4.34
C LEU A 62 -6.65 -8.97 4.73
N GLU A 63 -6.33 -8.21 5.76
CA GLU A 63 -4.96 -8.01 6.23
C GLU A 63 -4.27 -9.31 6.66
N GLU A 64 -5.00 -10.23 7.31
CA GLU A 64 -4.43 -11.47 7.83
C GLU A 64 -3.89 -12.41 6.74
N SER A 65 -4.57 -12.48 5.60
CA SER A 65 -4.16 -13.30 4.45
C SER A 65 -3.46 -12.51 3.36
N ALA A 66 -3.38 -11.18 3.51
CA ALA A 66 -2.97 -10.25 2.46
C ALA A 66 -3.75 -10.47 1.15
N SER A 67 -5.06 -10.73 1.23
CA SER A 67 -5.91 -10.95 0.06
C SER A 67 -6.86 -9.76 -0.16
N VAL A 68 -7.20 -9.51 -1.42
CA VAL A 68 -8.15 -8.47 -1.81
C VAL A 68 -9.28 -9.05 -2.63
N THR A 69 -10.48 -8.55 -2.37
CA THR A 69 -11.68 -8.90 -3.13
C THR A 69 -12.39 -7.64 -3.58
N PHE A 70 -12.94 -7.65 -4.78
CA PHE A 70 -13.74 -6.54 -5.30
C PHE A 70 -14.66 -7.02 -6.43
N ARG A 71 -15.61 -6.17 -6.80
CA ARG A 71 -16.51 -6.38 -7.93
C ARG A 71 -16.35 -5.28 -8.98
N THR A 72 -16.52 -5.63 -10.25
CA THR A 72 -16.38 -4.72 -11.41
C THR A 72 -17.41 -5.06 -12.49
N THR A 73 -17.82 -4.08 -13.28
CA THR A 73 -18.77 -4.30 -14.38
C THR A 73 -18.09 -4.83 -15.64
N SER A 74 -16.76 -4.68 -15.75
CA SER A 74 -16.04 -4.88 -17.02
C SER A 74 -14.68 -5.56 -16.86
N PHE A 75 -14.31 -6.34 -17.86
CA PHE A 75 -12.97 -6.94 -17.94
C PHE A 75 -11.94 -5.88 -18.36
N GLY A 76 -10.74 -5.94 -17.77
CA GLY A 76 -9.69 -4.99 -18.08
C GLY A 76 -8.37 -5.24 -17.37
N CYS A 77 -7.51 -4.23 -17.42
CA CYS A 77 -6.27 -4.21 -16.65
C CYS A 77 -6.53 -3.53 -15.31
N PHE A 78 -6.10 -4.19 -14.24
CA PHE A 78 -6.20 -3.68 -12.87
C PHE A 78 -4.80 -3.46 -12.30
N ALA A 79 -4.69 -2.49 -11.40
CA ALA A 79 -3.48 -2.20 -10.65
C ALA A 79 -3.83 -1.86 -9.19
N PHE A 80 -2.86 -2.03 -8.32
CA PHE A 80 -2.93 -1.60 -6.93
C PHE A 80 -2.10 -0.34 -6.74
N ALA A 81 -2.68 0.68 -6.12
CA ALA A 81 -2.01 1.93 -5.83
C ALA A 81 -1.95 2.18 -4.32
N LEU A 82 -0.85 2.79 -3.89
CA LEU A 82 -0.61 3.21 -2.51
C LEU A 82 -0.10 4.64 -2.50
N ASN A 83 -0.38 5.35 -1.41
CA ASN A 83 0.26 6.62 -1.13
C ASN A 83 1.73 6.39 -0.77
N ARG A 84 2.64 7.05 -1.50
CA ARG A 84 4.09 6.91 -1.29
C ARG A 84 4.55 7.37 0.10
N HIS A 85 3.78 8.28 0.69
CA HIS A 85 4.12 9.02 1.90
C HIS A 85 3.07 8.83 2.99
N THR A 86 2.40 7.67 3.04
CA THR A 86 1.48 7.35 4.13
C THR A 86 2.21 7.46 5.48
N ASN A 87 1.55 8.05 6.48
CA ASN A 87 2.07 8.24 7.84
C ASN A 87 3.24 9.24 7.95
N LEU A 88 3.36 10.15 6.98
CA LEU A 88 4.04 11.42 7.19
C LEU A 88 3.05 12.48 7.69
N PRO A 89 3.42 13.35 8.64
CA PRO A 89 4.74 13.46 9.27
C PRO A 89 5.04 12.34 10.28
N PHE A 90 6.33 12.03 10.45
CA PHE A 90 6.78 11.14 11.51
C PHE A 90 6.44 11.72 12.89
N GLN A 91 6.09 10.85 13.84
CA GLN A 91 5.70 11.26 15.18
C GLN A 91 6.93 11.73 15.97
N THR A 92 8.01 10.96 15.92
CA THR A 92 9.28 11.28 16.58
C THR A 92 10.47 10.73 15.79
N TRP A 93 11.63 11.33 16.01
CA TRP A 93 12.92 10.81 15.56
C TRP A 93 13.94 10.95 16.68
N ASP A 94 14.86 9.99 16.77
CA ASP A 94 15.92 9.97 17.78
C ASP A 94 17.24 9.54 17.14
N LEU A 95 18.35 10.16 17.56
CA LEU A 95 19.68 9.94 17.00
C LEU A 95 20.66 9.68 18.13
N LYS A 96 21.24 8.48 18.16
CA LYS A 96 22.12 8.02 19.23
C LYS A 96 23.49 7.61 18.69
N PRO A 97 24.60 8.15 19.23
CA PRO A 97 25.93 7.64 18.90
C PRO A 97 26.17 6.30 19.57
N GLU A 98 26.88 5.41 18.88
CA GLU A 98 27.24 4.08 19.37
C GLU A 98 28.75 4.02 19.69
N LEU A 99 29.12 3.12 20.61
CA LEU A 99 30.52 2.96 21.07
C LEU A 99 31.50 2.56 19.96
N ASN A 100 31.01 1.94 18.90
CA ASN A 100 31.77 1.53 17.72
C ASN A 100 31.98 2.68 16.69
N GLY A 101 31.51 3.90 17.00
CA GLY A 101 31.57 5.05 16.11
C GLY A 101 30.45 5.11 15.06
N SER A 102 29.48 4.19 15.08
CA SER A 102 28.26 4.31 14.27
C SER A 102 27.22 5.21 14.94
N VAL A 103 26.19 5.57 14.19
CA VAL A 103 25.07 6.37 14.68
C VAL A 103 23.76 5.65 14.36
N THR A 104 22.96 5.41 15.39
CA THR A 104 21.63 4.83 15.26
C THR A 104 20.61 5.96 15.09
N LEU A 105 19.88 5.97 13.97
CA LEU A 105 18.74 6.84 13.72
C LEU A 105 17.45 6.02 13.84
N GLN A 106 16.64 6.31 14.85
CA GLN A 106 15.33 5.72 15.04
C GLN A 106 14.25 6.67 14.53
N LEU A 107 13.37 6.18 13.64
CA LEU A 107 12.22 6.89 13.12
C LEU A 107 10.93 6.20 13.56
N THR A 108 10.06 6.93 14.26
CA THR A 108 8.76 6.44 14.72
C THR A 108 7.66 7.09 13.89
N SER A 109 6.89 6.28 13.17
CA SER A 109 5.67 6.69 12.47
C SER A 109 4.42 6.12 13.15
N ALA A 110 3.23 6.47 12.65
CA ALA A 110 1.98 5.95 13.19
C ALA A 110 1.81 4.42 13.03
N ILE A 111 2.44 3.81 12.01
CA ILE A 111 2.24 2.39 11.66
C ILE A 111 3.50 1.56 11.94
N LEU A 112 4.69 2.13 11.78
CA LEU A 112 5.95 1.40 11.91
C LEU A 112 7.05 2.22 12.58
N VAL A 113 8.02 1.51 13.14
CA VAL A 113 9.27 2.08 13.67
C VAL A 113 10.44 1.49 12.88
N ILE A 114 11.36 2.34 12.42
CA ILE A 114 12.55 1.92 11.68
C ILE A 114 13.80 2.39 12.42
N ASP A 115 14.72 1.46 12.65
CA ASP A 115 16.04 1.75 13.18
C ASP A 115 17.05 1.64 12.05
N PHE A 116 17.69 2.76 11.72
CA PHE A 116 18.81 2.82 10.80
C PHE A 116 20.11 2.84 11.59
N ASN A 117 21.12 2.11 11.12
CA ASN A 117 22.48 2.27 11.60
C ASN A 117 23.35 2.86 10.49
N ILE A 118 24.07 3.92 10.82
CA ILE A 118 24.91 4.69 9.90
C ILE A 118 26.36 4.49 10.34
N LEU A 119 27.18 3.92 9.46
CA LEU A 119 28.60 3.68 9.70
C LEU A 119 29.40 4.27 8.53
N GLY A 120 30.09 5.38 8.77
CA GLY A 120 30.77 6.13 7.72
C GLY A 120 29.80 6.59 6.63
N ASP A 121 30.05 6.18 5.38
CA ASP A 121 29.23 6.51 4.21
C ASP A 121 28.14 5.47 3.91
N ASP A 122 28.01 4.44 4.73
CA ASP A 122 27.07 3.33 4.53
C ASP A 122 25.96 3.35 5.57
N ILE A 123 24.76 3.02 5.11
CA ILE A 123 23.54 2.97 5.92
C ILE A 123 22.91 1.59 5.80
N THR A 124 22.42 1.07 6.91
CA THR A 124 21.63 -0.16 6.96
C THR A 124 20.32 0.11 7.69
N VAL A 125 19.29 -0.66 7.35
CA VAL A 125 18.11 -0.79 8.20
C VAL A 125 18.43 -1.91 9.19
N ALA A 126 18.74 -1.53 10.43
CA ALA A 126 19.09 -2.46 11.49
C ALA A 126 17.87 -3.30 11.88
N GLN A 127 16.73 -2.63 12.10
CA GLN A 127 15.50 -3.28 12.52
C GLN A 127 14.27 -2.51 12.01
N MET A 128 13.17 -3.24 11.83
CA MET A 128 11.84 -2.69 11.62
C MET A 128 10.88 -3.33 12.61
N GLN A 129 10.02 -2.53 13.23
CA GLN A 129 8.97 -2.98 14.15
C GLN A 129 7.59 -2.66 13.54
N ASN A 130 6.60 -3.51 13.83
CA ASN A 130 5.23 -3.40 13.32
C ASN A 130 5.13 -3.41 11.79
N ALA A 131 6.09 -4.04 11.10
CA ALA A 131 5.98 -4.26 9.67
C ALA A 131 4.83 -5.25 9.39
N PRO A 132 3.96 -5.00 8.39
CA PRO A 132 2.80 -5.84 8.09
C PRO A 132 3.19 -7.23 7.58
N ASN A 133 4.39 -7.35 7.00
CA ASN A 133 4.92 -8.62 6.52
C ASN A 133 6.46 -8.64 6.54
N GLN A 134 7.03 -9.78 6.12
CA GLN A 134 8.48 -10.01 6.11
C GLN A 134 9.16 -9.63 4.78
N ALA A 135 8.50 -8.87 3.89
CA ALA A 135 9.02 -8.50 2.57
C ALA A 135 10.42 -7.87 2.62
N PHE A 136 10.70 -7.09 3.67
CA PHE A 136 11.96 -6.37 3.82
C PHE A 136 13.06 -7.16 4.55
N LYS A 137 12.74 -8.32 5.13
CA LYS A 137 13.67 -9.15 5.90
C LYS A 137 14.99 -9.48 5.18
N PRO A 138 15.02 -9.77 3.86
CA PRO A 138 16.27 -10.05 3.15
C PRO A 138 17.25 -8.87 3.10
N TYR A 139 16.81 -7.66 3.39
CA TYR A 139 17.61 -6.42 3.32
C TYR A 139 18.03 -5.90 4.70
N LEU A 140 17.45 -6.42 5.79
CA LEU A 140 17.81 -6.03 7.16
C LEU A 140 19.28 -6.36 7.45
N GLY A 141 19.96 -5.44 8.12
CA GLY A 141 21.37 -5.58 8.53
C GLY A 141 22.40 -5.43 7.39
N LYS A 142 21.97 -5.34 6.13
CA LYS A 142 22.87 -5.12 4.99
C LYS A 142 23.18 -3.65 4.80
N TYR A 143 24.46 -3.32 4.79
CA TYR A 143 24.95 -1.97 4.52
C TYR A 143 24.88 -1.65 3.03
N PHE A 144 24.34 -0.47 2.74
CA PHE A 144 24.23 0.08 1.41
C PHE A 144 24.56 1.56 1.41
N LYS A 145 25.06 2.07 0.28
CA LYS A 145 25.02 3.51 0.03
C LYS A 145 23.57 3.98 0.01
N LEU A 146 23.31 5.18 0.52
CA LEU A 146 21.97 5.76 0.60
C LEU A 146 21.17 5.69 -0.72
N PRO A 147 21.74 5.97 -1.92
CA PRO A 147 21.00 5.84 -3.18
C PRO A 147 20.53 4.40 -3.47
N LYS A 148 21.34 3.40 -3.10
CA LYS A 148 21.01 1.99 -3.27
C LYS A 148 19.95 1.56 -2.26
N LEU A 149 20.06 1.99 -1.00
CA LEU A 149 19.05 1.73 0.02
C LEU A 149 17.69 2.30 -0.40
N LYS A 150 17.64 3.56 -0.85
CA LYS A 150 16.40 4.18 -1.37
C LYS A 150 15.76 3.34 -2.47
N ARG A 151 16.55 2.82 -3.42
CA ARG A 151 16.03 1.97 -4.50
C ARG A 151 15.47 0.66 -3.95
N VAL A 152 16.22 -0.01 -3.09
CA VAL A 152 15.84 -1.30 -2.49
C VAL A 152 14.61 -1.17 -1.58
N SER A 153 14.42 -0.05 -0.88
CA SER A 153 13.23 0.23 -0.07
C SER A 153 12.00 0.60 -0.90
N ILE A 154 12.18 1.02 -2.16
CA ILE A 154 11.10 1.33 -3.09
C ILE A 154 10.70 0.09 -3.92
N THR A 155 11.61 -0.84 -4.19
CA THR A 155 11.32 -2.09 -4.91
C THR A 155 10.22 -2.96 -4.27
N PRO A 156 10.14 -3.16 -2.94
CA PRO A 156 9.01 -3.81 -2.28
C PRO A 156 7.78 -2.90 -2.16
N THR A 157 7.74 -1.79 -2.89
CA THR A 157 6.54 -0.93 -3.02
C THR A 157 6.11 -0.81 -4.48
N ILE A 158 7.06 -0.94 -5.42
CA ILE A 158 6.81 -0.89 -6.86
C ILE A 158 6.73 -2.32 -7.40
N PHE A 159 5.50 -2.84 -7.50
CA PHE A 159 5.24 -3.99 -8.35
C PHE A 159 5.52 -3.60 -9.81
N ASN A 160 6.60 -4.13 -10.38
CA ASN A 160 7.04 -3.79 -11.72
C ASN A 160 6.44 -4.75 -12.76
N ARG A 161 5.22 -4.41 -13.19
CA ARG A 161 4.81 -4.36 -14.61
C ARG A 161 3.53 -3.51 -14.64
N GLN A 162 3.73 -2.19 -14.74
CA GLN A 162 2.72 -1.12 -14.79
C GLN A 162 1.94 -0.95 -13.46
N LEU A 163 1.93 0.15 -12.70
CA LEU A 163 2.40 1.52 -12.80
C LEU A 163 2.43 2.10 -11.36
N ILE A 164 3.42 2.92 -11.01
CA ILE A 164 3.23 3.97 -9.99
C ILE A 164 3.56 5.29 -10.68
N PHE A 165 2.52 5.98 -11.18
CA PHE A 165 2.66 7.36 -11.57
C PHE A 165 2.34 8.25 -10.37
N SER A 166 3.39 8.68 -9.67
CA SER A 166 3.37 9.98 -9.02
C SER A 166 3.51 11.02 -10.15
N ARG A 167 2.39 11.59 -10.60
CA ARG A 167 2.40 12.88 -11.28
C ARG A 167 1.22 13.70 -10.80
N SER A 168 1.58 14.80 -10.15
CA SER A 168 0.73 15.80 -9.54
C SER A 168 -0.20 16.41 -10.58
N TYR A 169 -1.45 15.97 -10.68
CA TYR A 169 -2.57 16.74 -11.25
C TYR A 169 -3.87 16.18 -10.69
N TRP A 170 -4.29 16.70 -9.54
CA TRP A 170 -5.70 16.76 -9.17
C TRP A 170 -6.15 18.19 -9.46
N SER A 171 -7.09 18.33 -10.40
CA SER A 171 -7.92 19.52 -10.60
C SER A 171 -9.36 19.08 -10.40
#